data_AF-A0A937WPC2-F1
#
_entry.id   AF-A0A937WPC2-F1
#
_cell.length_a   1.000
_cell.length_b   1.000
_cell.length_c   1.000
_cell.angle_alpha   90.00
_cell.angle_beta   90.00
_cell.angle_gamma   90.00
#
_symmetry.space_group_name_H-M   'P 1'
#
loop_
_entity.id
_entity.type
_entity.pdbx_description
1 polymer ?
#
loop_
_entity_poly.entity_id
_entity_poly.type
_entity_poly.pdbx_seq_one_letter_code
_entity_poly.pdbx_strand_id
1 'polypeptide(L)'
;MLIYQSQVTSWWENKGVAPCYKKFPLALRLKNDKITEILITDADIRTWLPGDNLYDDVLLIPSHIPIGEYDLEIAILDRVSNQPKVKLAISGRQPDGWYYLGKLKVQN
;
A
#
# COMPACT_ATOMS: atom_id res chain seq x y z
N MET A 1 18.04 -15.79 1.92
CA MET A 1 16.59 -15.48 2.07
C MET A 1 16.09 -15.14 0.68
N LEU A 2 15.15 -15.90 0.14
CA LEU A 2 14.59 -15.60 -1.18
C LEU A 2 13.55 -14.49 -0.99
N ILE A 3 13.52 -13.52 -1.90
CA ILE A 3 12.51 -12.47 -1.95
C ILE A 3 11.87 -12.55 -3.33
N TYR A 4 10.54 -12.61 -3.38
CA TYR A 4 9.84 -12.52 -4.65
C TYR A 4 9.67 -11.06 -5.00
N GLN A 5 9.93 -10.72 -6.27
CA GLN A 5 9.75 -9.38 -6.81
C GLN A 5 8.49 -9.36 -7.67
N SER A 6 7.54 -8.51 -7.30
CA SER A 6 6.32 -8.29 -8.08
C SER A 6 6.29 -6.85 -8.54
N GLN A 7 6.10 -6.62 -9.84
CA GLN A 7 5.95 -5.28 -10.37
C GLN A 7 4.55 -4.75 -10.01
N VAL A 8 4.49 -3.53 -9.49
CA VAL A 8 3.26 -2.85 -9.09
C VAL A 8 3.22 -1.49 -9.74
N THR A 9 2.22 -1.30 -10.59
CA THR A 9 1.90 -0.01 -11.18
C THR A 9 0.56 0.47 -10.62
N SER A 10 0.50 1.72 -10.17
CA SER A 10 -0.69 2.34 -9.62
C SER A 10 -0.78 3.81 -10.01
N TRP A 11 -2.01 4.27 -10.31
CA TRP A 11 -2.30 5.65 -10.67
C TRP A 11 -2.96 6.38 -9.50
N TRP A 12 -2.49 7.58 -9.23
CA TRP A 12 -2.88 8.41 -8.10
C TRP A 12 -3.24 9.81 -8.58
N GLU A 13 -4.40 10.30 -8.14
CA GLU A 13 -4.81 11.68 -8.39
C GLU A 13 -4.74 12.48 -7.08
N ASN A 14 -3.88 13.49 -7.05
CA ASN A 14 -3.89 14.49 -5.98
C ASN A 14 -4.86 15.62 -6.33
N LYS A 15 -6.07 15.57 -5.77
CA LYS A 15 -7.10 16.60 -5.94
C LYS A 15 -6.88 17.88 -5.10
N GLY A 16 -5.77 17.96 -4.37
CA GLY A 16 -5.41 19.13 -3.57
C GLY A 16 -4.67 20.19 -4.38
N VAL A 17 -4.15 21.20 -3.67
CA VAL A 17 -3.36 22.31 -4.25
C VAL A 17 -1.85 22.18 -4.00
N ALA A 18 -1.41 21.13 -3.32
CA ALA A 18 -0.01 20.87 -2.98
C ALA A 18 0.22 19.37 -2.69
N PRO A 19 1.47 18.88 -2.78
CA PRO A 19 1.82 17.54 -2.32
C PRO A 19 1.75 17.43 -0.78
N CYS A 20 1.88 16.20 -0.27
CA CYS A 20 2.10 16.01 1.15
C CYS A 20 3.51 16.50 1.54
N TYR A 21 3.66 17.22 2.66
CA TYR A 21 4.99 17.67 3.11
C TYR A 21 5.70 16.67 4.03
N LYS A 22 4.95 15.73 4.61
CA LYS A 22 5.50 14.70 5.50
C LYS A 22 5.67 13.41 4.72
N LYS A 23 6.76 12.70 4.97
CA LYS A 23 7.07 11.44 4.28
C LYS A 23 6.29 10.27 4.89
N PHE A 24 4.97 10.28 4.81
CA PHE A 24 4.17 9.16 5.30
C PHE A 24 4.38 7.93 4.40
N PRO A 25 4.67 6.74 4.96
CA PRO A 25 4.81 5.54 4.15
C PRO A 25 3.48 5.16 3.51
N LEU A 26 3.51 4.89 2.21
CA LEU A 26 2.46 4.13 1.55
C LEU A 26 2.71 2.64 1.81
N ALA A 27 1.67 1.91 2.20
CA ALA A 27 1.80 0.49 2.50
C ALA A 27 0.64 -0.29 1.91
N LEU A 28 0.96 -1.49 1.44
CA LEU A 28 0.01 -2.53 1.11
C LEU A 28 -0.09 -3.51 2.29
N ARG A 29 -1.26 -4.11 2.48
CA ARG A 29 -1.46 -5.17 3.47
C ARG A 29 -2.06 -6.38 2.78
N LEU A 30 -1.41 -7.52 2.98
CA LEU A 30 -1.90 -8.83 2.58
C LEU A 30 -2.50 -9.50 3.80
N LYS A 31 -3.80 -9.80 3.75
CA LYS A 31 -4.52 -10.37 4.87
C LYS A 31 -5.32 -11.60 4.47
N ASN A 32 -5.19 -12.68 5.23
CA ASN A 32 -6.09 -13.82 5.18
C ASN A 32 -6.25 -14.41 6.58
N ASP A 33 -6.91 -15.56 6.67
CA ASP A 33 -7.18 -16.23 7.95
C ASP A 33 -5.90 -16.69 8.69
N LYS A 34 -4.76 -16.76 8.00
CA LYS A 34 -3.49 -17.27 8.54
C LYS A 34 -2.55 -16.14 8.95
N ILE A 35 -2.39 -15.13 8.11
CA ILE A 35 -1.40 -14.07 8.32
C ILE A 35 -1.96 -12.70 7.96
N THR A 36 -1.38 -11.68 8.58
CA THR A 36 -1.46 -10.29 8.11
C THR A 36 -0.04 -9.79 7.93
N GLU A 37 0.33 -9.44 6.70
CA GLU A 37 1.65 -8.91 6.35
C GLU A 37 1.50 -7.48 5.83
N ILE A 38 2.35 -6.56 6.30
CA ILE A 38 2.39 -5.18 5.83
C ILE A 38 3.64 -4.99 4.97
N LEU A 39 3.45 -4.58 3.73
CA LEU A 39 4.48 -4.32 2.75
C LEU A 39 4.58 -2.81 2.55
N ILE A 40 5.62 -2.20 3.12
CA ILE A 40 5.90 -0.77 2.94
C ILE A 40 6.50 -0.58 1.55
N THR A 41 5.98 0.37 0.78
CA THR A 41 6.49 0.71 -0.54
C THR A 41 7.53 1.83 -0.45
N ASP A 42 8.31 2.01 -1.51
CA ASP A 42 9.29 3.09 -1.62
C ASP A 42 8.70 4.41 -2.16
N ALA A 43 7.37 4.46 -2.35
CA ALA A 43 6.67 5.65 -2.82
C ALA A 43 6.96 6.87 -1.93
N ASP A 44 7.47 7.94 -2.54
CA ASP A 44 7.62 9.24 -1.88
C ASP A 44 6.46 10.16 -2.23
N ILE A 45 5.37 10.08 -1.46
CA ILE A 45 4.14 10.86 -1.70
C ILE A 45 4.33 12.38 -1.61
N ARG A 46 5.52 12.85 -1.23
CA ARG A 46 5.88 14.27 -1.26
C ARG A 46 6.17 14.78 -2.67
N THR A 47 6.43 13.89 -3.61
CA THR A 47 6.60 14.23 -5.03
C THR A 47 5.27 14.25 -5.78
N TRP A 48 4.18 13.82 -5.15
CA TRP A 48 2.86 13.73 -5.78
C TRP A 48 2.18 15.10 -5.86
N LEU A 49 2.53 15.85 -6.92
CA LEU A 49 1.97 17.17 -7.21
C LEU A 49 0.48 17.09 -7.55
N PRO A 50 -0.27 18.21 -7.48
CA PRO A 50 -1.66 18.25 -7.94
C PRO A 50 -1.86 17.65 -9.33
N GLY A 51 -2.89 16.83 -9.49
CA GLY A 51 -3.17 16.06 -10.70
C GLY A 51 -2.65 14.62 -10.64
N ASP A 52 -2.29 14.10 -11.80
CA ASP A 52 -1.99 12.69 -12.01
C ASP A 52 -0.56 12.33 -11.65
N ASN A 53 -0.40 11.23 -10.92
CA ASN A 53 0.87 10.69 -10.48
C ASN A 53 0.90 9.18 -10.72
N LEU A 54 2.01 8.69 -11.25
CA LEU A 54 2.25 7.27 -11.45
C LEU A 54 3.22 6.78 -10.37
N TYR A 55 2.89 5.67 -9.74
CA TYR A 55 3.83 4.88 -8.97
C TYR A 55 4.01 3.53 -9.66
N ASP A 56 5.21 3.26 -10.14
CA ASP A 56 5.57 2.05 -10.86
C ASP A 56 6.89 1.52 -10.29
N ASP A 57 6.81 0.48 -9.46
CA ASP A 57 7.97 -0.05 -8.75
C ASP A 57 7.80 -1.54 -8.39
N VAL A 58 8.86 -2.12 -7.84
CA VAL A 58 8.88 -3.50 -7.36
C VAL A 58 8.44 -3.55 -5.90
N LEU A 59 7.45 -4.40 -5.64
CA LEU A 59 7.09 -4.81 -4.29
C LEU A 59 7.88 -6.05 -3.90
N LEU A 60 8.59 -5.97 -2.78
CA LEU A 60 9.27 -7.13 -2.20
C LEU A 60 8.27 -7.93 -1.38
N ILE A 61 8.03 -9.17 -1.80
CA ILE A 61 7.19 -10.13 -1.09
C ILE A 61 8.12 -11.10 -0.34
N PRO A 62 8.16 -11.04 1.01
CA PRO A 62 8.93 -11.97 1.81
C PRO A 62 8.60 -13.45 1.53
N SER A 63 9.62 -14.31 1.51
CA SER A 63 9.41 -15.76 1.26
C SER A 63 8.60 -16.49 2.33
N HIS A 64 8.41 -15.89 3.51
CA HIS A 64 7.59 -16.50 4.56
C HIS A 64 6.09 -16.36 4.32
N ILE A 65 5.68 -15.54 3.34
CA ILE A 65 4.27 -15.41 2.96
C ILE A 65 3.84 -16.68 2.23
N PRO A 66 2.85 -17.42 2.76
CA PRO A 66 2.35 -18.62 2.09
C PRO A 66 1.70 -18.32 0.74
N ILE A 67 1.73 -19.31 -0.16
CA ILE A 67 0.89 -19.32 -1.35
C ILE A 67 -0.58 -19.33 -0.93
N GLY A 68 -1.41 -18.55 -1.60
CA GLY A 68 -2.83 -18.48 -1.31
C GLY A 68 -3.50 -17.18 -1.77
N GLU A 69 -4.77 -17.06 -1.43
CA GLU A 69 -5.54 -15.84 -1.66
C GLU A 69 -5.53 -14.95 -0.42
N TYR A 70 -5.48 -13.65 -0.67
CA TYR A 70 -5.37 -12.59 0.31
C TYR A 70 -6.34 -11.46 -0.04
N ASP A 71 -6.89 -10.81 0.97
CA ASP A 71 -7.37 -9.45 0.84
C ASP A 71 -6.17 -8.54 0.67
N LEU A 72 -6.17 -7.77 -0.42
CA LEU A 72 -5.25 -6.68 -0.67
C LEU A 72 -5.87 -5.38 -0.16
N GLU A 73 -5.15 -4.72 0.73
CA GLU A 73 -5.57 -3.45 1.30
C GLU A 73 -4.44 -2.42 1.21
N ILE A 74 -4.78 -1.14 1.31
CA ILE A 74 -3.82 -0.04 1.22
C ILE A 74 -4.05 1.00 2.31
N ALA A 75 -2.97 1.64 2.78
CA ALA A 75 -3.03 2.76 3.70
C ALA A 75 -1.80 3.66 3.57
N ILE A 76 -1.96 4.93 3.99
CA ILE A 76 -0.85 5.83 4.25
C ILE A 76 -0.66 5.90 5.78
N LEU A 77 0.49 5.43 6.25
CA LEU A 77 0.77 5.17 7.66
C LEU A 77 1.42 6.35 8.36
N ASP A 78 1.28 6.42 9.68
CA ASP A 78 2.17 7.20 10.53
C ASP A 78 3.53 6.49 10.67
N ARG A 79 4.63 7.24 10.61
CA ARG A 79 6.00 6.70 10.68
C ARG A 79 6.34 6.03 12.01
N VAL A 80 5.71 6.48 13.09
CA VAL A 80 6.07 6.06 14.45
C VAL A 80 5.18 4.92 14.88
N SER A 81 3.86 5.05 14.69
CA SER A 81 2.93 4.02 15.12
C SER A 81 2.69 2.91 14.10
N ASN A 82 3.08 3.10 12.84
CA ASN A 82 2.75 2.24 11.71
C ASN A 82 1.23 2.00 11.55
N GLN A 83 0.41 2.93 12.03
CA GLN A 83 -1.05 2.88 11.89
C GLN A 83 -1.54 3.82 10.78
N PRO A 84 -2.66 3.50 10.09
CA PRO A 84 -3.25 4.41 9.11
C PRO A 84 -3.48 5.81 9.66
N LYS A 85 -2.91 6.82 8.99
CA LYS A 85 -2.89 8.21 9.48
C LYS A 85 -3.48 9.20 8.48
N VAL A 86 -3.10 9.10 7.22
CA VAL A 86 -3.65 9.96 6.15
C VAL A 86 -4.78 9.20 5.47
N LYS A 87 -5.95 9.86 5.38
CA LYS A 87 -7.12 9.29 4.71
C LYS A 87 -6.98 9.51 3.21
N LEU A 88 -7.15 8.43 2.45
CA LEU A 88 -7.33 8.51 1.00
C LEU A 88 -8.76 8.94 0.69
N ALA A 89 -8.92 9.80 -0.31
CA ALA A 89 -10.21 10.29 -0.79
C ALA A 89 -10.91 9.26 -1.70
N ILE A 90 -10.96 8.00 -1.27
CA ILE A 90 -11.58 6.87 -1.96
C ILE A 90 -12.56 6.15 -1.01
N SER A 91 -13.44 5.32 -1.55
CA SER A 91 -14.35 4.46 -0.77
C SER A 91 -13.62 3.20 -0.26
N GLY A 92 -14.30 2.38 0.55
CA GLY A 92 -13.76 1.08 0.99
C GLY A 92 -12.89 1.11 2.27
N ARG A 93 -12.87 2.23 2.99
CA ARG A 93 -12.18 2.35 4.28
C ARG A 93 -12.82 1.45 5.34
N GLN A 94 -12.04 0.53 5.89
CA GLN A 94 -12.39 -0.38 6.97
C GLN A 94 -12.31 0.31 8.35
N PRO A 95 -12.89 -0.28 9.41
CA PRO A 95 -12.86 0.29 10.76
C PRO A 95 -11.45 0.56 11.30
N ASP A 96 -10.47 -0.28 10.95
CA ASP A 96 -9.06 -0.13 11.32
C ASP A 96 -8.30 0.89 10.46
N GLY A 97 -8.95 1.46 9.45
CA GLY A 97 -8.47 2.55 8.63
C GLY A 97 -7.75 2.18 7.34
N TRP A 98 -7.63 0.89 7.04
CA TRP A 98 -7.16 0.38 5.76
C TRP A 98 -8.26 0.45 4.70
N TYR A 99 -7.88 0.51 3.42
CA TYR A 99 -8.81 0.53 2.29
C TYR A 99 -8.71 -0.78 1.53
N TYR A 100 -9.83 -1.51 1.40
CA TYR A 100 -9.86 -2.75 0.63
C TYR A 100 -9.80 -2.47 -0.88
N LEU A 101 -8.86 -3.11 -1.56
CA LEU A 101 -8.65 -2.97 -3.01
C LEU A 101 -9.15 -4.19 -3.80
N GLY A 102 -9.25 -5.35 -3.17
CA GLY A 102 -9.66 -6.58 -3.85
C GLY A 102 -8.96 -7.83 -3.31
N LYS A 103 -9.10 -8.93 -4.04
CA LYS A 103 -8.37 -10.17 -3.77
C LYS A 103 -7.06 -10.20 -4.56
N LEU A 104 -6.00 -10.69 -3.94
CA LEU A 104 -4.72 -10.99 -4.56
C LEU A 104 -4.39 -12.48 -4.35
N LYS A 105 -3.90 -13.14 -5.39
CA LYS A 105 -3.39 -14.51 -5.29
C LYS A 105 -1.87 -14.51 -5.34
N VAL A 106 -1.24 -15.01 -4.28
CA VAL A 106 0.20 -15.31 -4.24
C VAL A 106 0.39 -16.73 -4.77
N GLN A 107 1.26 -16.89 -5.76
CA GLN A 107 1.58 -18.17 -6.41
C GLN A 107 3.08 -18.26 -6.71
N ASN A 108 3.58 -19.47 -6.99
CA ASN A 108 4.96 -19.72 -7.41
C ASN A 108 5.27 -19.17 -8.80
#